data_AF-A0A817HCH6-F1
#
_entry.id   AF-A0A817HCH6-F1
#
_cell.length_a   1.000
_cell.length_b   1.000
_cell.length_c   1.000
_cell.angle_alpha   90.00
_cell.angle_beta   90.00
_cell.angle_gamma   90.00
#
_symmetry.space_group_name_H-M   'P 1'
#
loop_
_entity.id
_entity.type
_entity.pdbx_description
1 polymer ?
#
loop_
_entity_poly.entity_id
_entity_poly.type
_entity_poly.pdbx_seq_one_letter_code
_entity_poly.pdbx_strand_id
1 'polypeptide(L)'
;MEEARNKYPRPINVIEGPLMNNMDKVGVLFGDEKQQNLKLLQQQDNTSITGLDSQVTIVLTAVKGDIHDIEKNIVGIVLGCNNDRVIDLRVTTPCDKILKVAKEENTDFIGLSGLVTSSLDEMIIVAKEMQRFNFNISLLIGGTIRSK
;
A
#
# COMPACT_ATOMS: atom_id res chain seq x y z
N MET A 1 -15.15 9.57 -25.45
CA MET A 1 -14.20 10.69 -25.62
C MET A 1 -14.76 11.81 -26.49
N GLU A 2 -15.54 11.50 -27.53
CA GLU A 2 -16.06 12.49 -28.48
C GLU A 2 -17.04 13.51 -27.86
N GLU A 3 -17.91 13.07 -26.93
CA GLU A 3 -18.83 13.96 -26.19
C GLU A 3 -18.12 14.96 -25.27
N ALA A 4 -17.02 14.56 -24.62
CA ALA A 4 -16.24 15.43 -23.75
C ALA A 4 -15.49 16.51 -24.55
N ARG A 5 -15.09 16.20 -25.79
CA ARG A 5 -14.37 17.12 -26.68
C ARG A 5 -15.25 18.28 -27.15
N ASN A 6 -16.56 18.04 -27.36
CA ASN A 6 -17.53 19.08 -27.71
C ASN A 6 -17.93 19.96 -26.52
N LYS A 7 -17.87 19.41 -25.30
CA LYS A 7 -18.29 20.10 -24.07
C LYS A 7 -17.17 20.87 -23.38
N TYR A 8 -15.91 20.47 -23.59
CA TYR A 8 -14.74 21.08 -22.98
C TYR A 8 -13.72 21.48 -24.05
N PRO A 9 -13.46 22.79 -24.25
CA PRO A 9 -12.68 23.30 -25.37
C PRO A 9 -11.18 22.98 -25.29
N ARG A 10 -10.67 22.61 -24.10
CA ARG A 10 -9.31 22.15 -23.90
C ARG A 10 -9.31 20.84 -23.12
N PRO A 11 -8.47 19.85 -23.47
CA PRO A 11 -8.38 18.58 -22.75
C PRO A 11 -8.15 18.73 -21.25
N ILE A 12 -7.39 19.75 -20.83
CA ILE A 12 -7.12 20.04 -19.41
C ILE A 12 -8.39 20.34 -18.60
N ASN A 13 -9.41 20.95 -19.22
CA ASN A 13 -10.65 21.31 -18.55
C ASN A 13 -11.51 20.08 -18.18
N VAL A 14 -11.26 18.93 -18.81
CA VAL A 14 -11.91 17.66 -18.42
C VAL A 14 -11.30 17.12 -17.13
N ILE A 15 -9.98 17.29 -16.95
CA ILE A 15 -9.24 16.86 -15.76
C ILE A 15 -9.58 17.76 -14.58
N GLU A 16 -9.42 19.08 -14.75
CA GLU A 16 -9.65 20.07 -13.68
C GLU A 16 -11.14 20.27 -13.35
N GLY A 17 -12.04 19.93 -14.28
CA GLY A 17 -13.48 20.09 -14.11
C GLY A 17 -14.16 18.83 -13.58
N PRO A 18 -14.81 18.04 -14.44
CA PRO A 18 -15.64 16.92 -14.00
C PRO A 18 -14.84 15.82 -13.28
N LEU A 19 -13.58 15.57 -13.62
CA LEU A 19 -12.79 14.53 -12.97
C LEU A 19 -12.35 14.91 -11.55
N MET A 20 -11.73 16.09 -11.36
CA MET A 20 -11.38 16.57 -10.01
C MET A 20 -12.61 16.75 -9.12
N ASN A 21 -13.69 17.37 -9.62
CA ASN A 21 -14.91 17.57 -8.83
C ASN A 21 -15.56 16.25 -8.40
N ASN A 22 -15.44 15.19 -9.19
CA ASN A 22 -15.95 13.88 -8.82
C ASN A 22 -15.00 13.16 -7.84
N MET A 23 -13.68 13.33 -7.98
CA MET A 23 -12.71 12.85 -7.00
C MET A 23 -12.94 13.48 -5.62
N ASP A 24 -13.25 14.77 -5.54
CA ASP A 24 -13.57 15.44 -4.27
C ASP A 24 -14.83 14.86 -3.60
N LYS A 25 -15.88 14.61 -4.40
CA LYS A 25 -17.10 13.95 -3.90
C LYS A 25 -16.86 12.53 -3.41
N VAL A 26 -16.03 11.78 -4.13
CA VAL A 26 -15.60 10.43 -3.71
C VAL A 26 -14.84 10.53 -2.40
N GLY A 27 -13.91 11.49 -2.26
CA GLY A 27 -13.19 11.73 -1.00
C GLY A 27 -14.12 12.02 0.19
N VAL A 28 -15.13 12.84 0.00
CA VAL A 28 -16.15 13.14 1.04
C VAL A 28 -16.97 11.90 1.40
N LEU A 29 -17.48 11.18 0.40
CA LEU A 29 -18.29 9.96 0.61
C LEU A 29 -17.50 8.86 1.32
N PHE A 30 -16.25 8.63 0.94
CA PHE A 30 -15.36 7.69 1.63
C PHE A 30 -15.01 8.16 3.05
N GLY A 31 -14.87 9.47 3.27
CA GLY A 31 -14.67 10.04 4.60
C GLY A 31 -15.87 9.85 5.53
N ASP A 32 -17.09 10.08 5.01
CA ASP A 32 -18.34 9.94 5.74
C ASP A 32 -18.65 8.46 6.06
N GLU A 33 -18.46 7.54 5.12
CA GLU A 33 -18.61 6.10 5.37
C GLU A 33 -17.58 5.57 6.39
N LYS A 34 -16.34 6.11 6.37
CA LYS A 34 -15.32 5.79 7.38
C LYS A 34 -15.74 6.28 8.77
N GLN A 35 -16.30 7.50 8.88
CA GLN A 35 -16.83 8.00 10.15
C GLN A 35 -18.04 7.22 10.65
N GLN A 36 -18.93 6.80 9.74
CA GLN A 36 -20.12 6.03 10.10
C GLN A 36 -19.75 4.62 10.60
N ASN A 37 -18.78 3.96 9.96
CA ASN A 37 -18.24 2.67 10.42
C ASN A 37 -17.45 2.81 11.73
N LEU A 38 -16.69 3.89 11.91
CA LEU A 38 -15.98 4.15 13.16
C LEU A 38 -16.95 4.34 14.34
N LYS A 39 -18.09 5.03 14.12
CA LYS A 39 -19.14 5.17 15.13
C LYS A 39 -19.83 3.85 15.48
N LEU A 40 -19.99 2.94 14.52
CA LEU A 40 -20.54 1.61 14.77
C LEU A 40 -19.59 0.75 15.62
N LEU A 41 -18.28 0.83 15.37
CA LEU A 41 -17.24 0.16 16.18
C LEU A 41 -17.12 0.75 17.59
N GLN A 42 -17.23 2.08 17.73
CA GLN A 42 -17.19 2.76 19.04
C GLN A 42 -18.38 2.43 19.96
N GLN A 43 -19.50 1.95 19.42
CA GLN A 43 -20.65 1.52 20.23
C GLN A 43 -20.46 0.12 20.84
N GLN A 44 -19.48 -0.67 20.36
CA GLN A 44 -19.22 -2.02 20.87
C GLN A 44 -18.13 -2.06 21.95
N ASP A 45 -17.27 -1.03 22.05
CA ASP A 45 -16.20 -0.98 23.05
C ASP A 45 -16.28 0.31 23.90
N ASN A 46 -16.83 0.20 25.12
CA ASN A 46 -16.66 1.17 26.21
C ASN A 46 -15.26 1.09 26.83
N THR A 47 -14.23 1.08 25.98
CA THR A 47 -12.85 1.29 26.39
C THR A 47 -12.36 2.50 25.63
N SER A 48 -12.02 3.54 26.40
CA SER A 48 -11.33 4.73 25.96
C SER A 48 -10.33 4.40 24.84
N ILE A 49 -10.67 4.72 23.60
CA ILE A 49 -9.75 4.62 22.46
C ILE A 49 -8.83 5.85 22.54
N THR A 50 -8.12 5.96 23.65
CA THR A 50 -7.04 6.89 23.91
C THR A 50 -5.80 6.03 24.00
N GLY A 51 -5.27 5.66 22.84
CA GLY A 51 -4.07 4.85 22.75
C GLY A 51 -4.08 4.01 21.49
N LEU A 52 -3.44 4.52 20.44
CA LEU A 52 -2.70 3.81 19.37
C LEU A 52 -2.56 4.73 18.14
N ASP A 53 -2.15 6.00 18.33
CA ASP A 53 -1.48 6.76 17.25
C ASP A 53 -0.03 6.25 17.08
N SER A 54 0.15 4.93 17.09
CA SER A 54 1.44 4.30 16.83
C SER A 54 1.59 4.24 15.33
N GLN A 55 2.16 5.29 14.74
CA GLN A 55 2.48 5.32 13.32
C GLN A 55 3.39 4.12 12.99
N VAL A 56 2.86 3.16 12.24
CA VAL A 56 3.60 1.98 11.81
C VAL A 56 4.43 2.34 10.57
N THR A 57 5.69 1.93 10.53
CA THR A 57 6.56 2.13 9.36
C THR A 57 6.66 0.84 8.56
N ILE A 58 6.25 0.88 7.29
CA ILE A 58 6.13 -0.29 6.42
C ILE A 58 6.93 -0.06 5.14
N VAL A 59 7.84 -0.96 4.82
CA VAL A 59 8.48 -1.01 3.49
C VAL A 59 7.64 -1.88 2.56
N LEU A 60 7.27 -1.35 1.40
CA LEU A 60 6.57 -2.09 0.34
C LEU A 60 7.42 -2.16 -0.92
N THR A 61 7.48 -3.34 -1.54
CA THR A 61 8.22 -3.50 -2.80
C THR A 61 7.77 -4.71 -3.61
N ALA A 62 7.94 -4.66 -4.94
CA ALA A 62 7.92 -5.86 -5.74
C ALA A 62 9.32 -6.49 -5.77
N VAL A 63 9.38 -7.81 -5.62
CA VAL A 63 10.65 -8.56 -5.57
C VAL A 63 11.39 -8.48 -6.91
N LYS A 64 12.67 -8.87 -6.88
CA LYS A 64 13.53 -8.88 -8.07
C LYS A 64 12.88 -9.65 -9.23
N GLY A 65 12.93 -9.06 -10.42
CA GLY A 65 12.35 -9.66 -11.62
C GLY A 65 10.83 -9.48 -11.75
N ASP A 66 10.17 -8.90 -10.74
CA ASP A 66 8.74 -8.58 -10.80
C ASP A 66 8.51 -7.09 -11.02
N ILE A 67 7.80 -6.77 -12.11
CA ILE A 67 7.44 -5.40 -12.50
C ILE A 67 6.02 -5.02 -12.11
N HIS A 68 5.25 -5.95 -11.54
CA HIS A 68 3.85 -5.71 -11.21
C HIS A 68 3.74 -4.99 -9.86
N ASP A 69 3.09 -3.83 -9.86
CA ASP A 69 2.97 -2.97 -8.67
C ASP A 69 1.56 -2.45 -8.39
N ILE A 70 0.57 -2.81 -9.20
CA ILE A 70 -0.81 -2.31 -9.02
C ILE A 70 -1.33 -2.64 -7.62
N GLU A 71 -1.19 -3.90 -7.20
CA GLU A 71 -1.66 -4.36 -5.89
C GLU A 71 -0.90 -3.68 -4.74
N LYS A 72 0.43 -3.62 -4.86
CA LYS A 72 1.29 -2.91 -3.89
C LYS A 72 0.91 -1.44 -3.76
N ASN A 73 0.59 -0.77 -4.87
CA ASN A 73 0.23 0.64 -4.87
C ASN A 73 -1.12 0.87 -4.18
N ILE A 74 -2.10 -0.02 -4.42
CA ILE A 74 -3.39 0.02 -3.69
C ILE A 74 -3.17 -0.17 -2.20
N VAL A 75 -2.37 -1.18 -1.80
CA VAL A 75 -2.05 -1.42 -0.39
C VAL A 75 -1.33 -0.22 0.23
N GLY A 76 -0.39 0.40 -0.49
CA GLY A 76 0.30 1.60 -0.03
C GLY A 76 -0.64 2.79 0.18
N ILE A 77 -1.63 2.98 -0.70
CA ILE A 77 -2.65 4.02 -0.53
C ILE A 77 -3.51 3.74 0.71
N VAL A 78 -3.96 2.49 0.90
CA VAL A 78 -4.79 2.10 2.06
C VAL A 78 -4.05 2.30 3.38
N LEU A 79 -2.79 1.90 3.46
CA LEU A 79 -1.94 2.11 4.64
C LEU A 79 -1.70 3.61 4.89
N GLY A 80 -1.46 4.39 3.83
CA GLY A 80 -1.37 5.85 3.93
C GLY A 80 -2.65 6.51 4.45
N CYS A 81 -3.83 5.98 4.08
CA CYS A 81 -5.12 6.44 4.63
C CYS A 81 -5.29 6.15 6.13
N ASN A 82 -4.45 5.28 6.70
CA ASN A 82 -4.40 4.97 8.13
C ASN A 82 -3.31 5.73 8.88
N ASN A 83 -2.68 6.75 8.26
CA ASN A 83 -1.55 7.51 8.79
C ASN A 83 -0.26 6.69 9.01
N ASP A 84 -0.16 5.49 8.43
CA ASP A 84 1.06 4.68 8.46
C ASP A 84 2.14 5.29 7.54
N ARG A 85 3.40 5.14 7.94
CA ARG A 85 4.54 5.59 7.14
C ARG A 85 4.91 4.50 6.12
N VAL A 86 4.48 4.69 4.88
CA VAL A 86 4.75 3.77 3.78
C VAL A 86 6.01 4.18 3.02
N ILE A 87 7.00 3.30 2.98
CA ILE A 87 8.24 3.45 2.19
C ILE A 87 8.16 2.52 0.99
N ASP A 88 7.91 3.09 -0.18
CA ASP A 88 7.81 2.33 -1.41
C ASP A 88 9.16 2.26 -2.15
N LEU A 89 9.74 1.06 -2.25
CA LEU A 89 10.99 0.82 -2.99
C LEU A 89 10.78 0.60 -4.50
N ARG A 90 9.53 0.69 -4.97
CA ARG A 90 9.08 0.37 -6.33
C ARG A 90 9.25 -1.11 -6.66
N VAL A 91 9.47 -1.41 -7.94
CA VAL A 91 9.50 -2.75 -8.52
C VAL A 91 10.92 -3.25 -8.71
N THR A 92 11.06 -4.57 -8.89
CA THR A 92 12.33 -5.24 -9.20
C THR A 92 13.43 -5.04 -8.15
N THR A 93 13.06 -4.90 -6.88
CA THR A 93 14.04 -4.57 -5.83
C THR A 93 14.82 -5.81 -5.38
N PRO A 94 16.16 -5.77 -5.35
CA PRO A 94 16.98 -6.87 -4.84
C PRO A 94 16.90 -6.99 -3.32
N CYS A 95 17.01 -8.22 -2.80
CA CYS A 95 16.95 -8.54 -1.37
C CYS A 95 17.82 -7.63 -0.50
N ASP A 96 19.08 -7.42 -0.88
CA ASP A 96 20.04 -6.59 -0.13
C ASP A 96 19.52 -5.17 0.12
N LYS A 97 18.88 -4.57 -0.90
CA LYS A 97 18.34 -3.22 -0.82
C LYS A 97 17.10 -3.19 0.09
N ILE A 98 16.26 -4.21 0.04
CA ILE A 98 15.06 -4.32 0.90
C ILE A 98 15.49 -4.36 2.36
N LEU A 99 16.42 -5.26 2.71
CA LEU A 99 16.89 -5.43 4.08
C LEU A 99 17.67 -4.19 4.57
N LYS A 100 18.47 -3.58 3.69
CA LYS A 100 19.20 -2.35 4.01
C LYS A 100 18.23 -1.22 4.38
N VAL A 101 17.26 -0.92 3.52
CA VAL A 101 16.30 0.16 3.79
C VAL A 101 15.43 -0.16 5.00
N ALA A 102 15.01 -1.41 5.16
CA ALA A 102 14.24 -1.84 6.34
C ALA A 102 14.98 -1.55 7.66
N LYS A 103 16.32 -1.73 7.68
CA LYS A 103 17.17 -1.38 8.82
C LYS A 103 17.38 0.12 8.98
N GLU A 104 17.74 0.81 7.90
CA GLU A 104 18.01 2.26 7.94
C GLU A 104 16.79 3.06 8.39
N GLU A 105 15.61 2.60 8.01
CA GLU A 105 14.33 3.27 8.28
C GLU A 105 13.61 2.74 9.52
N ASN A 106 14.20 1.77 10.23
CA ASN A 106 13.63 1.11 11.42
C ASN A 106 12.17 0.67 11.21
N THR A 107 11.93 -0.10 10.13
CA THR A 107 10.56 -0.52 9.77
C THR A 107 10.03 -1.62 10.66
N ASP A 108 8.73 -1.58 10.93
CA ASP A 108 8.01 -2.59 11.70
C ASP A 108 7.60 -3.79 10.83
N PHE A 109 7.32 -3.53 9.54
CA PHE A 109 6.92 -4.55 8.57
C PHE A 109 7.64 -4.39 7.23
N ILE A 110 7.93 -5.52 6.59
CA ILE A 110 8.37 -5.61 5.19
C ILE A 110 7.26 -6.30 4.41
N GLY A 111 6.69 -5.63 3.42
CA GLY A 111 5.73 -6.21 2.49
C GLY A 111 6.33 -6.47 1.12
N LEU A 112 6.30 -7.74 0.71
CA LEU A 112 6.73 -8.20 -0.61
C LEU A 112 5.51 -8.45 -1.50
N SER A 113 5.56 -7.90 -2.71
CA SER A 113 4.57 -8.11 -3.75
C SER A 113 5.16 -8.96 -4.88
N GLY A 114 4.34 -9.84 -5.45
CA GLY A 114 4.68 -10.54 -6.68
C GLY A 114 3.48 -11.13 -7.39
N LEU A 115 3.52 -11.20 -8.72
CA LEU A 115 2.42 -11.71 -9.56
C LEU A 115 2.80 -12.99 -10.31
N VAL A 116 4.10 -13.20 -10.57
CA VAL A 116 4.60 -14.32 -11.37
C VAL A 116 5.19 -15.42 -10.49
N THR A 117 5.15 -16.67 -10.95
CA THR A 117 5.65 -17.82 -10.17
C THR A 117 7.12 -17.67 -9.78
N SER A 118 7.96 -17.07 -10.64
CA SER A 118 9.36 -16.79 -10.33
C SER A 118 9.55 -15.80 -9.17
N SER A 119 8.53 -15.01 -8.82
CA SER A 119 8.56 -14.09 -7.70
C SER A 119 8.47 -14.80 -6.36
N LEU A 120 7.82 -15.97 -6.28
CA LEU A 120 7.78 -16.76 -5.05
C LEU A 120 9.18 -17.23 -4.65
N ASP A 121 9.99 -17.67 -5.61
CA ASP A 121 11.36 -18.12 -5.35
C ASP A 121 12.20 -16.97 -4.75
N GLU A 122 12.04 -15.76 -5.29
CA GLU A 122 12.70 -14.55 -4.77
C GLU A 122 12.17 -14.16 -3.38
N MET A 123 10.87 -14.28 -3.12
CA MET A 123 10.30 -14.05 -1.78
C MET A 123 10.86 -15.04 -0.75
N ILE A 124 11.03 -16.31 -1.13
CA ILE A 124 11.65 -17.33 -0.27
C ILE A 124 13.11 -16.99 0.01
N ILE A 125 13.84 -16.47 -0.98
CA ILE A 125 15.23 -16.01 -0.78
C ILE A 125 15.26 -14.86 0.25
N VAL A 126 14.37 -13.87 0.13
CA VAL A 126 14.28 -12.77 1.10
C VAL A 126 14.00 -13.31 2.51
N ALA A 127 13.04 -14.22 2.67
CA ALA A 127 12.72 -14.81 3.96
C ALA A 127 13.90 -15.57 4.57
N LYS A 128 14.66 -16.34 3.76
CA LYS A 128 15.87 -17.04 4.19
C LYS A 128 16.96 -16.08 4.64
N GLU A 129 17.18 -15.00 3.90
CA GLU A 129 18.19 -14.00 4.27
C GLU A 129 17.76 -13.21 5.53
N MET A 130 16.47 -12.91 5.71
CA MET A 130 15.96 -12.36 6.97
C MET A 130 16.26 -13.28 8.15
N GLN A 131 16.02 -14.59 8.00
CA GLN A 131 16.33 -15.57 9.04
C GLN A 131 17.84 -15.67 9.30
N ARG A 132 18.65 -15.66 8.25
CA ARG A 132 20.13 -15.72 8.33
C ARG A 132 20.73 -14.54 9.07
N PHE A 133 20.15 -13.35 8.90
CA PHE A 133 20.56 -12.12 9.59
C PHE A 133 19.80 -11.86 10.89
N ASN A 134 19.01 -12.82 11.38
CA ASN A 134 18.19 -12.71 12.58
C ASN A 134 17.33 -11.42 12.60
N PHE A 135 16.73 -11.07 11.46
CA PHE A 135 15.76 -9.99 11.39
C PHE A 135 14.52 -10.33 12.21
N ASN A 136 14.14 -9.45 13.14
CA ASN A 136 12.94 -9.60 13.95
C ASN A 136 11.73 -8.81 13.41
N ILE A 137 11.84 -8.32 12.17
CA ILE A 137 10.81 -7.53 11.49
C ILE A 137 9.80 -8.47 10.85
N SER A 138 8.51 -8.16 10.97
CA SER A 138 7.45 -9.00 10.40
C SER A 138 7.44 -8.94 8.87
N LEU A 139 7.36 -10.11 8.22
CA LEU A 139 7.32 -10.24 6.76
C LEU A 139 5.89 -10.52 6.29
N LEU A 140 5.38 -9.64 5.43
CA LEU A 140 4.09 -9.77 4.75
C LEU A 140 4.36 -10.16 3.29
N ILE A 141 3.67 -11.19 2.81
CA ILE A 141 3.77 -11.65 1.42
C ILE A 141 2.41 -11.50 0.76
N GLY A 142 2.35 -10.81 -0.38
CA GLY A 142 1.13 -10.55 -1.13
C GLY A 142 1.33 -10.75 -2.63
N GLY A 143 0.22 -10.93 -3.34
CA GLY A 143 0.19 -11.22 -4.77
C GLY A 143 -0.93 -12.16 -5.18
N THR A 144 -1.31 -12.17 -6.47
CA THR A 144 -2.27 -13.17 -7.00
C THR A 144 -1.67 -14.56 -7.21
N ILE A 145 -0.44 -14.81 -6.74
CA ILE A 145 0.25 -16.07 -6.99
C ILE A 145 -0.48 -17.17 -6.22
N ARG A 146 -1.16 -18.07 -6.94
CA ARG A 146 -1.74 -19.26 -6.34
C ARG A 146 -0.62 -20.16 -5.82
N SER A 147 -0.64 -20.49 -4.54
CA SER A 147 0.08 -21.68 -4.07
C SER A 147 -0.57 -22.91 -4.70
N LYS A 148 0.24 -23.93 -5.01
CA LYS A 148 -0.27 -25.24 -5.41
C LYS A 148 -0.95 -25.94 -4.24
#